data_AF-A0A8E2AZJ7-F1
#
_entry.id   AF-A0A8E2AZJ7-F1
#
_cell.length_a   1.000
_cell.length_b   1.000
_cell.length_c   1.000
_cell.angle_alpha   90.00
_cell.angle_beta   90.00
_cell.angle_gamma   90.00
#
_symmetry.space_group_name_H-M   'P 1'
#
loop_
_entity.id
_entity.type
_entity.pdbx_description
1 polymer ?
#
loop_
_entity_poly.entity_id
_entity_poly.type
_entity_poly.pdbx_seq_one_letter_code
_entity_poly.pdbx_strand_id
1 'polypeptide(L)'
;MTTTIATAKTSSTTQTAAGSTGTKSLADRARPAVLAVFRAVVSFLFLCHGVMGFGLLGGIDNAGGAFPFGQWPGYWASLIEVVGAVLVFAGLFTRVSAIVLSGVMAYAYFTVHAPQGLFPVHNMGEPAALYAWIFLAIAVVGPGAASLDQLRRR
;
A
#
# COMPACT_ATOMS: atom_id res chain seq x y z
N MET A 1 -59.07 43.01 -30.97
CA MET A 1 -58.96 41.67 -30.38
C MET A 1 -57.81 41.71 -29.40
N THR A 2 -58.15 41.66 -28.12
CA THR A 2 -57.27 41.81 -26.96
C THR A 2 -56.83 40.43 -26.50
N THR A 3 -55.53 40.17 -26.39
CA THR A 3 -55.04 38.92 -25.77
C THR A 3 -53.94 39.27 -24.77
N THR A 4 -54.35 39.31 -23.51
CA THR A 4 -53.52 39.36 -22.31
C THR A 4 -52.93 37.97 -22.07
N ILE A 5 -51.60 37.84 -21.93
CA ILE A 5 -50.97 36.62 -21.41
C ILE A 5 -50.32 36.96 -20.06
N ALA A 6 -50.81 36.26 -19.03
CA ALA A 6 -50.45 36.45 -17.63
C ALA A 6 -49.07 35.85 -17.30
N THR A 7 -48.31 36.60 -16.52
CA THR A 7 -47.02 36.21 -15.94
C THR A 7 -47.19 35.09 -14.91
N ALA A 8 -46.67 33.88 -15.21
CA ALA A 8 -46.61 32.78 -14.25
C ALA A 8 -45.54 33.08 -13.17
N LYS A 9 -45.97 33.13 -11.91
CA LYS A 9 -45.13 33.35 -10.74
C LYS A 9 -44.53 32.01 -10.32
N THR A 10 -43.23 31.80 -10.57
CA THR A 10 -42.53 30.58 -10.15
C THR A 10 -42.28 30.62 -8.65
N SER A 11 -43.07 29.86 -7.89
CA SER A 11 -42.90 29.68 -6.44
C SER A 11 -41.61 28.89 -6.17
N SER A 12 -40.58 29.56 -5.68
CA SER A 12 -39.35 28.94 -5.18
C SER A 12 -39.63 28.21 -3.87
N THR A 13 -39.86 26.90 -3.92
CA THR A 13 -39.85 26.05 -2.74
C THR A 13 -38.40 25.89 -2.28
N THR A 14 -38.01 26.69 -1.28
CA THR A 14 -36.80 26.48 -0.49
C THR A 14 -36.90 25.09 0.16
N GLN A 15 -36.25 24.11 -0.46
CA GLN A 15 -36.04 22.81 0.14
C GLN A 15 -34.96 22.98 1.21
N THR A 16 -35.39 23.23 2.45
CA THR A 16 -34.53 23.19 3.63
C THR A 16 -34.04 21.75 3.77
N ALA A 17 -32.89 21.44 3.18
CA ALA A 17 -32.17 20.20 3.41
C ALA A 17 -31.74 20.18 4.88
N ALA A 18 -32.57 19.56 5.73
CA ALA A 18 -32.19 19.17 7.07
C ALA A 18 -30.96 18.27 6.95
N GLY A 19 -29.78 18.84 7.20
CA GLY A 19 -28.53 18.11 7.20
C GLY A 19 -28.63 16.97 8.19
N SER A 20 -28.58 15.73 7.69
CA SER A 20 -28.43 14.56 8.54
C SER A 20 -27.07 14.66 9.22
N THR A 21 -27.04 15.10 10.47
CA THR A 21 -25.84 15.05 11.33
C THR A 21 -25.58 13.59 11.72
N GLY A 22 -25.21 12.77 10.74
CA GLY A 22 -24.89 11.37 10.94
C GLY A 22 -23.61 11.26 11.77
N THR A 23 -23.72 10.74 12.98
CA THR A 23 -22.55 10.40 13.80
C THR A 23 -21.73 9.34 13.07
N LYS A 24 -20.47 9.66 12.73
CA LYS A 24 -19.54 8.69 12.13
C LYS A 24 -19.44 7.44 13.00
N SER A 25 -19.52 6.26 12.37
CA SER A 25 -19.36 4.96 13.03
C SER A 25 -17.99 4.88 13.73
N LEU A 26 -17.86 4.03 14.75
CA LEU A 26 -16.57 3.70 15.36
C LEU A 26 -15.56 3.22 14.30
N ALA A 27 -16.03 2.48 13.30
CA ALA A 27 -15.20 2.01 12.19
C ALA A 27 -14.61 3.19 11.38
N ASP A 28 -15.41 4.22 11.09
CA ASP A 28 -14.95 5.39 10.35
C ASP A 28 -13.90 6.20 11.12
N ARG A 29 -14.03 6.24 12.45
CA ARG A 29 -13.08 6.92 13.34
C ARG A 29 -11.78 6.14 13.48
N ALA A 30 -11.86 4.82 13.55
CA ALA A 30 -10.69 3.95 13.70
C ALA A 30 -9.91 3.74 12.39
N ARG A 31 -10.57 3.88 11.24
CA ARG A 31 -10.00 3.61 9.91
C ARG A 31 -8.61 4.23 9.68
N PRO A 32 -8.33 5.51 9.99
CA PRO A 32 -7.01 6.08 9.75
C PRO A 32 -5.91 5.43 10.60
N ALA A 33 -6.22 5.09 11.86
CA ALA A 33 -5.29 4.43 12.76
C ALA A 33 -5.02 2.99 12.33
N VAL A 34 -6.08 2.24 11.97
CA VAL A 34 -5.95 0.87 11.45
C VAL A 34 -5.11 0.83 10.18
N LEU A 35 -5.32 1.75 9.24
CA LEU A 35 -4.51 1.83 8.02
C LEU A 35 -3.04 2.18 8.31
N ALA A 36 -2.77 3.06 9.28
CA ALA A 36 -1.41 3.40 9.70
C ALA A 36 -0.69 2.20 10.34
N VAL A 37 -1.38 1.47 11.23
CA VAL A 37 -0.85 0.24 11.85
C VAL A 37 -0.64 -0.84 10.79
N PHE A 38 -1.60 -1.05 9.89
CA PHE A 38 -1.47 -2.00 8.78
C PHE A 38 -0.24 -1.70 7.93
N ARG A 39 -0.07 -0.44 7.51
CA ARG A 39 1.11 0.01 6.77
C ARG A 39 2.40 -0.30 7.53
N ALA A 40 2.46 0.03 8.82
CA ALA A 40 3.65 -0.19 9.65
C ALA A 40 3.97 -1.68 9.81
N VAL A 41 2.98 -2.51 10.15
CA VAL A 41 3.17 -3.96 10.35
C VAL A 41 3.61 -4.65 9.07
N VAL A 42 2.93 -4.39 7.94
CA VAL A 42 3.32 -4.96 6.64
C VAL A 42 4.75 -4.56 6.28
N SER A 43 5.08 -3.28 6.44
CA SER A 43 6.43 -2.78 6.11
C SER A 43 7.49 -3.41 7.01
N PHE A 44 7.19 -3.62 8.29
CA PHE A 44 8.08 -4.31 9.21
C PHE A 44 8.31 -5.77 8.81
N LEU A 45 7.25 -6.52 8.51
CA LEU A 45 7.36 -7.91 8.08
C LEU A 45 8.15 -8.02 6.75
N PHE A 46 7.93 -7.08 5.85
CA PHE A 46 8.67 -7.02 4.59
C PHE A 46 10.13 -6.58 4.78
N LEU A 47 10.41 -5.73 5.76
CA LEU A 47 11.78 -5.40 6.15
C LEU A 47 12.52 -6.64 6.65
N CYS A 48 11.88 -7.48 7.46
CA CYS A 48 12.43 -8.77 7.88
C CYS A 48 12.76 -9.66 6.67
N HIS A 49 11.89 -9.69 5.66
CA HIS A 49 12.14 -10.40 4.41
C HIS A 49 13.38 -9.86 3.67
N GLY A 50 13.48 -8.54 3.50
CA GLY A 50 14.61 -7.91 2.81
C GLY A 50 15.96 -8.15 3.49
N VAL A 51 16.01 -8.09 4.83
CA VAL A 51 17.29 -8.28 5.55
C VAL A 51 17.81 -9.72 5.50
N MET A 52 16.97 -10.71 5.20
CA MET A 52 17.43 -12.09 4.97
C MET A 52 18.40 -12.18 3.79
N GLY A 53 18.25 -11.34 2.78
CA GLY A 53 19.21 -11.26 1.68
C GLY A 53 20.64 -10.89 2.09
N PHE A 54 20.80 -10.32 3.28
CA PHE A 54 22.09 -9.94 3.86
C PHE A 54 22.55 -10.90 4.96
N GLY A 55 21.92 -12.07 5.09
CA GLY A 55 22.29 -13.09 6.09
C GLY A 55 21.70 -12.88 7.48
N LEU A 56 20.87 -11.84 7.67
CA LEU A 56 20.21 -11.60 8.96
C LEU A 56 18.97 -12.51 9.11
N LEU A 57 18.52 -12.72 10.34
CA LEU A 57 17.31 -13.50 10.66
C LEU A 57 17.30 -14.93 10.08
N GLY A 58 18.48 -15.53 9.89
CA GLY A 58 18.64 -16.85 9.29
C GLY A 58 19.05 -16.82 7.82
N GLY A 59 19.08 -15.67 7.15
CA GLY A 59 19.57 -15.57 5.78
C GLY A 59 18.66 -16.21 4.73
N ILE A 60 19.11 -16.23 3.47
CA ILE A 60 18.34 -16.77 2.32
C ILE A 60 18.13 -18.29 2.37
N ASP A 61 18.88 -18.99 3.21
CA ASP A 61 18.94 -20.44 3.34
C ASP A 61 18.57 -20.95 4.75
N ASN A 62 18.16 -20.07 5.67
CA ASN A 62 17.97 -20.37 7.10
C ASN A 62 19.27 -20.81 7.84
N ALA A 63 20.44 -20.63 7.23
CA ALA A 63 21.75 -20.93 7.80
C ALA A 63 22.71 -19.70 7.82
N GLY A 64 22.19 -18.50 7.58
CA GLY A 64 22.94 -17.24 7.56
C GLY A 64 23.52 -16.87 6.20
N GLY A 65 23.15 -17.58 5.13
CA GLY A 65 23.53 -17.26 3.77
C GLY A 65 23.05 -15.87 3.34
N ALA A 66 23.92 -15.15 2.65
CA ALA A 66 23.63 -13.84 2.08
C ALA A 66 23.89 -13.86 0.57
N PHE A 67 23.23 -12.98 -0.18
CA PHE A 67 23.61 -12.75 -1.57
C PHE A 67 24.98 -12.07 -1.64
N PRO A 68 25.94 -12.60 -2.43
CA PRO A 68 27.13 -11.85 -2.81
C PRO A 68 26.83 -10.42 -3.26
N PHE A 69 27.74 -9.50 -2.93
CA PHE A 69 27.60 -8.10 -3.29
C PHE A 69 27.35 -7.92 -4.80
N GLY A 70 26.27 -7.21 -5.15
CA GLY A 70 25.91 -6.92 -6.53
C GLY A 70 25.29 -8.08 -7.31
N GLN A 71 25.07 -9.24 -6.69
CA GLN A 71 24.47 -10.40 -7.38
C GLN A 71 23.06 -10.09 -7.88
N TRP A 72 22.85 -10.27 -9.18
CA TRP A 72 21.54 -10.17 -9.79
C TRP A 72 20.74 -11.49 -9.67
N PRO A 73 19.43 -11.45 -9.38
CA PRO A 73 18.65 -10.28 -8.93
C PRO A 73 18.71 -10.06 -7.41
N GLY A 74 19.14 -11.07 -6.64
CA GLY A 74 18.91 -11.17 -5.20
C GLY A 74 19.43 -10.01 -4.37
N TYR A 75 20.69 -9.61 -4.55
CA TYR A 75 21.30 -8.51 -3.76
C TYR A 75 20.53 -7.20 -3.94
N TRP A 76 20.17 -6.88 -5.18
CA TRP A 76 19.44 -5.66 -5.52
C TRP A 76 18.00 -5.69 -5.04
N ALA A 77 17.33 -6.85 -5.13
CA ALA A 77 16.00 -7.03 -4.57
C ALA A 77 16.02 -6.73 -3.07
N SER A 78 16.88 -7.39 -2.30
CA SER A 78 16.98 -7.19 -0.85
C SER A 78 17.33 -5.76 -0.45
N LEU A 79 18.21 -5.08 -1.19
CA LEU A 79 18.50 -3.66 -0.95
C LEU A 79 17.28 -2.77 -1.16
N ILE A 80 16.56 -2.96 -2.26
CA ILE A 80 15.34 -2.18 -2.57
C ILE A 80 14.24 -2.50 -1.56
N GLU A 81 14.09 -3.76 -1.15
CA GLU A 81 13.13 -4.19 -0.15
C GLU A 81 13.38 -3.50 1.18
N VAL A 82 14.62 -3.49 1.68
CA VAL A 82 14.97 -2.83 2.95
C VAL A 82 14.71 -1.33 2.88
N VAL A 83 15.23 -0.64 1.85
CA VAL A 83 15.08 0.81 1.72
C VAL A 83 13.61 1.18 1.55
N GLY A 84 12.90 0.49 0.66
CA GLY A 84 11.49 0.73 0.40
C GLY A 84 10.63 0.45 1.63
N ALA A 85 10.88 -0.64 2.35
CA ALA A 85 10.15 -0.99 3.56
C ALA A 85 10.31 0.07 4.64
N VAL A 86 11.52 0.58 4.85
CA VAL A 86 11.77 1.68 5.80
C VAL A 86 11.01 2.95 5.39
N LEU A 87 11.01 3.31 4.11
CA LEU A 87 10.27 4.47 3.60
C LEU A 87 8.75 4.32 3.80
N VAL A 88 8.18 3.15 3.43
CA VAL A 88 6.75 2.88 3.61
C VAL A 88 6.40 2.82 5.10
N PHE A 89 7.26 2.27 5.96
CA PHE A 89 7.10 2.25 7.41
C PHE A 89 7.09 3.65 8.03
N ALA A 90 7.98 4.53 7.58
CA ALA A 90 8.01 5.93 8.01
C ALA A 90 6.83 6.73 7.43
N GLY A 91 6.18 6.22 6.40
CA GLY A 91 5.14 6.94 5.66
C GLY A 91 5.73 8.10 4.84
N LEU A 92 6.94 7.91 4.31
CA LEU A 92 7.65 8.88 3.48
C LEU A 92 7.66 8.39 2.03
N PHE A 93 7.19 9.23 1.10
CA PHE A 93 7.00 8.86 -0.31
C PHE A 93 6.18 7.57 -0.50
N THR A 94 5.22 7.29 0.39
CA THR A 94 4.59 5.97 0.54
C THR A 94 4.07 5.41 -0.77
N ARG A 95 3.43 6.24 -1.60
CA ARG A 95 2.86 5.78 -2.88
C ARG A 95 3.94 5.30 -3.84
N VAL A 96 5.01 6.07 -3.99
CA VAL A 96 6.10 5.74 -4.91
C VAL A 96 6.84 4.51 -4.41
N SER A 97 7.22 4.50 -3.13
CA SER A 97 7.91 3.35 -2.52
C SER A 97 7.07 2.07 -2.61
N ALA A 98 5.77 2.14 -2.34
CA ALA A 98 4.89 0.98 -2.43
C ALA A 98 4.70 0.47 -3.86
N ILE A 99 4.64 1.34 -4.88
CA ILE A 99 4.65 0.89 -6.29
C ILE A 99 5.94 0.13 -6.61
N VAL A 100 7.09 0.65 -6.18
CA VAL A 100 8.38 -0.01 -6.40
C VAL A 100 8.41 -1.38 -5.72
N LEU A 101 8.05 -1.47 -4.44
CA LEU A 101 8.03 -2.75 -3.71
C LEU A 101 7.04 -3.75 -4.32
N SER A 102 5.87 -3.27 -4.76
CA SER A 102 4.91 -4.09 -5.49
C SER A 102 5.52 -4.67 -6.77
N GLY A 103 6.23 -3.84 -7.54
CA GLY A 103 6.91 -4.25 -8.75
C GLY A 103 8.05 -5.25 -8.51
N VAL A 104 8.85 -5.06 -7.46
CA VAL A 104 9.93 -6.00 -7.09
C VAL A 104 9.36 -7.39 -6.79
N MET A 105 8.26 -7.45 -6.03
CA MET A 105 7.62 -8.72 -5.68
C MET A 105 6.86 -9.36 -6.84
N ALA A 106 6.25 -8.57 -7.72
CA ALA A 106 5.69 -9.08 -8.97
C ALA A 106 6.80 -9.66 -9.87
N TYR A 107 7.92 -8.95 -10.03
CA TYR A 107 9.08 -9.44 -10.77
C TYR A 107 9.62 -10.73 -10.18
N ALA A 108 9.80 -10.80 -8.85
CA ALA A 108 10.25 -12.01 -8.16
C ALA A 108 9.29 -13.18 -8.40
N TYR A 109 7.98 -12.94 -8.32
CA TYR A 109 7.00 -13.98 -8.60
C TYR A 109 7.15 -14.53 -10.02
N PHE A 110 7.18 -13.68 -11.05
CA PHE A 110 7.21 -14.14 -12.44
C PHE A 110 8.56 -14.69 -12.91
N THR A 111 9.67 -14.24 -12.33
CA THR A 111 11.02 -14.62 -12.79
C THR A 111 11.71 -15.66 -11.90
N VAL A 112 11.33 -15.76 -10.62
CA VAL A 112 11.93 -16.70 -9.66
C VAL A 112 10.97 -17.83 -9.32
N HIS A 113 9.72 -17.50 -8.96
CA HIS A 113 8.76 -18.50 -8.44
C HIS A 113 7.95 -19.20 -9.53
N ALA A 114 7.36 -18.47 -10.47
CA ALA A 114 6.51 -19.04 -11.53
C ALA A 114 7.22 -20.13 -12.38
N PRO A 115 8.54 -20.05 -12.66
CA PRO A 115 9.27 -21.14 -13.32
C PRO A 115 9.30 -22.45 -12.53
N GLN A 116 9.14 -22.41 -11.19
CA GLN A 116 9.12 -23.60 -10.32
C GLN A 116 7.72 -24.24 -10.21
N GLY A 117 6.68 -23.57 -10.72
CA GLY A 117 5.30 -24.06 -10.72
C GLY A 117 4.31 -22.91 -10.91
N LEU A 118 3.15 -23.19 -11.50
CA LEU A 118 2.17 -22.14 -11.79
C LEU A 118 1.48 -21.58 -10.54
N PHE A 119 1.18 -22.43 -9.56
CA PHE A 119 0.44 -22.03 -8.36
C PHE A 119 1.39 -21.64 -7.22
N PRO A 120 1.15 -20.50 -6.52
CA PRO A 120 1.96 -20.04 -5.40
C PRO A 120 2.27 -21.10 -4.34
N VAL A 121 1.25 -21.89 -3.99
CA VAL A 121 1.32 -22.97 -2.99
C VAL A 121 2.29 -24.11 -3.39
N HIS A 122 2.61 -24.24 -4.68
CA HIS A 122 3.54 -25.25 -5.18
C HIS A 122 4.95 -24.71 -5.44
N ASN A 123 5.11 -23.38 -5.53
CA ASN A 123 6.36 -22.74 -5.96
C ASN A 123 6.99 -21.83 -4.89
N MET A 124 6.47 -21.89 -3.66
CA MET A 124 6.87 -21.05 -2.53
C MET A 124 6.72 -19.53 -2.78
N GLY A 125 5.94 -19.14 -3.78
CA GLY A 125 5.75 -17.75 -4.21
C GLY A 125 4.58 -17.04 -3.56
N GLU A 126 3.91 -17.66 -2.59
CA GLU A 126 2.83 -17.02 -1.82
C GLU A 126 3.24 -15.69 -1.20
N PRO A 127 4.42 -15.56 -0.54
CA PRO A 127 4.85 -14.26 -0.01
C PRO A 127 5.05 -13.21 -1.11
N ALA A 128 5.68 -13.58 -2.23
CA ALA A 128 5.90 -12.67 -3.34
C ALA A 128 4.56 -12.16 -3.92
N ALA A 129 3.60 -13.04 -4.16
CA ALA A 129 2.28 -12.65 -4.63
C ALA A 129 1.53 -11.76 -3.61
N LEU A 130 1.55 -12.13 -2.32
CA LEU A 130 0.89 -11.36 -1.27
C LEU A 130 1.48 -9.96 -1.14
N TYR A 131 2.80 -9.83 -1.02
CA TYR A 131 3.44 -8.53 -0.90
C TYR A 131 3.24 -7.67 -2.15
N ALA A 132 3.24 -8.25 -3.34
CA ALA A 132 2.94 -7.52 -4.58
C ALA A 132 1.57 -6.83 -4.49
N TRP A 133 0.53 -7.55 -4.08
CA TRP A 133 -0.82 -7.00 -3.96
C TRP A 133 -1.01 -6.09 -2.75
N ILE A 134 -0.40 -6.40 -1.61
CA ILE A 134 -0.49 -5.59 -0.40
C ILE A 134 0.14 -4.21 -0.66
N PHE A 135 1.35 -4.15 -1.24
CA PHE A 135 1.97 -2.86 -1.54
C PHE A 135 1.24 -2.10 -2.65
N LEU A 136 0.65 -2.79 -3.64
CA LEU A 136 -0.23 -2.14 -4.60
C LEU A 136 -1.43 -1.49 -3.89
N ALA A 137 -2.06 -2.19 -2.94
CA ALA A 137 -3.17 -1.66 -2.16
C ALA A 137 -2.73 -0.46 -1.29
N ILE A 138 -1.56 -0.52 -0.64
CA ILE A 138 -0.97 0.61 0.09
C ILE A 138 -0.72 1.80 -0.84
N ALA A 139 -0.26 1.56 -2.07
CA ALA A 139 -0.02 2.63 -3.04
C ALA A 139 -1.30 3.34 -3.46
N VAL A 140 -2.41 2.60 -3.60
CA VAL A 140 -3.73 3.14 -3.96
C VAL A 140 -4.35 3.88 -2.77
N VAL A 141 -4.38 3.26 -1.58
CA VAL A 141 -4.94 3.85 -0.35
C VAL A 141 -4.14 5.09 0.07
N GLY A 142 -2.82 5.06 -0.12
CA GLY A 142 -1.90 6.15 0.18
C GLY A 142 -1.36 6.12 1.62
N PRO A 143 -0.62 7.17 2.03
CA PRO A 143 0.19 7.17 3.25
C PRO A 143 -0.59 7.02 4.56
N GLY A 144 -1.88 7.37 4.58
CA GLY A 144 -2.71 7.31 5.80
C GLY A 144 -2.28 8.30 6.87
N ALA A 145 -2.88 8.19 8.07
CA ALA A 145 -2.51 8.97 9.25
C ALA A 145 -1.09 8.63 9.76
N ALA A 146 -0.53 9.51 10.59
CA ALA A 146 0.80 9.32 11.21
C ALA A 146 1.91 8.98 10.19
N SER A 147 1.89 9.64 9.03
CA SER A 147 2.90 9.54 7.99
C SER A 147 3.75 10.80 7.94
N LEU A 148 5.06 10.67 7.72
CA LEU A 148 5.95 11.83 7.54
C LEU A 148 5.54 12.69 6.33
N ASP A 149 4.93 12.09 5.30
CA ASP A 149 4.34 12.82 4.18
C ASP A 149 3.25 13.83 4.63
N GLN A 150 2.50 13.56 5.70
CA GLN A 150 1.55 14.51 6.25
C GLN A 150 2.25 15.64 7.01
N LEU A 151 3.31 15.34 7.78
CA LEU A 151 4.06 16.35 8.50
C LEU A 151 4.75 17.32 7.52
N ARG A 152 5.25 16.85 6.39
CA ARG A 152 5.85 17.70 5.33
C ARG A 152 4.85 18.61 4.62
N ARG A 153 3.55 18.30 4.68
CA ARG A 153 2.47 19.06 4.02
C ARG A 153 1.75 20.03 4.96
N ARG A 154 2.07 20.01 6.25
CA ARG A 154 1.60 20.98 7.25
C ARG A 154 2.62 22.11 7.38
#